data_AF-W9SYF6-F1
#
_entry.id   AF-W9SYF6-F1
#
_cell.length_a   1.000
_cell.length_b   1.000
_cell.length_c   1.000
_cell.angle_alpha   90.00
_cell.angle_beta   90.00
_cell.angle_gamma   90.00
#
_symmetry.space_group_name_H-M   'P 1'
#
loop_
_entity.id
_entity.type
_entity.pdbx_description
1 polymer ?
#
loop_
_entity_poly.entity_id
_entity_poly.type
_entity_poly.pdbx_seq_one_letter_code
_entity_poly.pdbx_strand_id
1 'polypeptide(L)'
;MAISLAGCGEDKAPVNQAAAPQATTQSQPAEEAKAQEQAPDESAAKAVVSHYADLALAVFSDAHATAVELQQAVDALLATPSEQTLQAAKQAWLAARVPYMQSEVFRFGNAVVDDWEGQLNAWPLDEGLIDYVEGDYQHALGNPGATANIIANTELQIGEDKIDVSQISGELLASLNELAGSEANVATGYHAIEFLLWGQDLNGTNRVPASVRIPTTSKATIAPAATAIAVAPT
;
A
#
# COMPACT_ATOMS: atom_id res chain seq x y z
N MET A 1 1.83 24.88 -16.23
CA MET A 1 0.60 24.41 -16.89
C MET A 1 -0.40 24.15 -15.76
N ALA A 2 -1.19 25.16 -15.39
CA ALA A 2 -2.12 25.10 -14.27
C ALA A 2 -3.50 24.70 -14.78
N ILE A 3 -4.07 23.65 -14.18
CA ILE A 3 -5.39 23.13 -14.51
C ILE A 3 -6.40 23.88 -13.65
N SER A 4 -7.33 24.59 -14.27
CA SER A 4 -8.54 25.11 -13.61
C SER A 4 -9.74 24.28 -14.06
N LEU A 5 -10.34 23.52 -13.14
CA LEU A 5 -11.67 22.96 -13.34
C LEU A 5 -12.72 24.01 -12.93
N ALA A 6 -13.49 24.48 -13.91
CA ALA A 6 -14.73 25.19 -13.66
C ALA A 6 -15.87 24.17 -13.56
N GLY A 7 -16.58 24.16 -12.43
CA GLY A 7 -17.89 23.53 -12.29
C GLY A 7 -18.94 24.63 -12.14
N CYS A 8 -19.87 24.71 -13.10
CA CYS A 8 -21.12 25.47 -13.01
C CYS A 8 -22.24 24.54 -12.53
N GLY A 9 -23.10 25.02 -11.64
CA GLY A 9 -24.34 24.36 -11.24
C GLY A 9 -25.05 25.17 -10.14
N GLU A 10 -26.07 25.90 -10.54
CA GLU A 10 -26.84 26.90 -9.78
C GLU A 10 -27.86 26.30 -8.80
N ASP A 11 -28.07 26.91 -7.63
CA ASP A 11 -29.38 27.49 -7.25
C ASP A 11 -29.36 28.29 -5.92
N LYS A 12 -29.60 29.61 -6.06
CA LYS A 12 -30.40 30.59 -5.27
C LYS A 12 -30.12 30.76 -3.75
N ALA A 13 -29.90 31.95 -3.21
CA ALA A 13 -30.69 33.20 -3.34
C ALA A 13 -29.88 34.46 -2.89
N PRO A 14 -30.39 35.71 -3.07
CA PRO A 14 -29.62 36.96 -3.25
C PRO A 14 -29.12 37.58 -1.92
N VAL A 15 -28.23 38.59 -1.92
CA VAL A 15 -28.62 40.01 -1.77
C VAL A 15 -27.37 40.93 -1.75
N ASN A 16 -27.56 42.12 -2.35
CA ASN A 16 -26.83 43.40 -2.29
C ASN A 16 -25.44 43.55 -2.91
N GLN A 17 -25.43 44.27 -4.03
CA GLN A 17 -24.28 44.95 -4.60
C GLN A 17 -23.84 46.10 -3.68
N ALA A 18 -22.61 46.01 -3.16
CA ALA A 18 -21.80 47.18 -2.83
C ALA A 18 -20.75 47.34 -3.93
N ALA A 19 -20.62 48.55 -4.48
CA ALA A 19 -19.63 48.86 -5.52
C ALA A 19 -18.20 48.60 -5.00
N ALA A 20 -17.43 47.80 -5.72
CA ALA A 20 -16.04 47.52 -5.42
C ALA A 20 -15.18 48.78 -5.62
N PRO A 21 -14.19 49.06 -4.75
CA PRO A 21 -13.22 50.11 -4.99
C PRO A 21 -12.37 49.75 -6.22
N GLN A 22 -12.32 50.65 -7.21
CA GLN A 22 -11.41 50.55 -8.34
C GLN A 22 -9.98 50.77 -7.83
N ALA A 23 -9.23 49.68 -7.67
CA ALA A 23 -7.78 49.75 -7.56
C ALA A 23 -7.22 50.08 -8.96
N THR A 24 -6.65 51.27 -9.09
CA THR A 24 -5.89 51.67 -10.27
C THR A 24 -4.57 50.92 -10.28
N THR A 25 -4.44 49.92 -11.15
CA THR A 25 -3.15 49.27 -11.41
C THR A 25 -2.29 50.24 -12.21
N GLN A 26 -1.44 51.02 -11.54
CA GLN A 26 -0.31 51.66 -12.19
C GLN A 26 0.80 50.63 -12.34
N SER A 27 1.10 50.25 -13.58
CA SER A 27 2.28 49.46 -13.92
C SER A 27 3.52 50.34 -13.76
N GLN A 28 4.31 50.12 -12.70
CA GLN A 28 5.68 50.60 -12.64
C GLN A 28 6.60 49.64 -13.41
N PRO A 29 7.65 50.12 -14.09
CA PRO A 29 8.63 49.25 -14.73
C PRO A 29 9.35 48.43 -13.67
N ALA A 30 9.54 47.13 -13.91
CA ALA A 30 10.36 46.28 -13.07
C ALA A 30 11.81 46.79 -13.12
N GLU A 31 12.26 47.44 -12.05
CA GLU A 31 13.67 47.56 -11.76
C GLU A 31 14.22 46.13 -11.58
N GLU A 32 15.28 45.79 -12.31
CA GLU A 32 16.00 44.53 -12.15
C GLU A 32 16.50 44.42 -10.71
N ALA A 33 15.70 43.78 -9.86
CA ALA A 33 16.18 43.26 -8.60
C ALA A 33 17.21 42.18 -8.93
N LYS A 34 18.49 42.55 -8.90
CA LYS A 34 19.57 41.57 -8.81
C LYS A 34 19.27 40.71 -7.59
N ALA A 35 18.84 39.47 -7.82
CA ALA A 35 18.78 38.47 -6.77
C ALA A 35 20.20 38.37 -6.19
N GLN A 36 20.40 38.94 -5.00
CA GLN A 36 21.58 38.66 -4.22
C GLN A 36 21.46 37.21 -3.79
N GLU A 37 22.24 36.34 -4.43
CA GLU A 37 22.40 34.95 -4.02
C GLU A 37 23.09 34.94 -2.66
N GLN A 38 22.29 35.03 -1.59
CA GLN A 38 22.75 34.88 -0.23
C GLN A 38 23.02 33.39 0.00
N ALA A 39 24.24 33.08 0.44
CA ALA A 39 24.58 31.71 0.85
C ALA A 39 23.58 31.24 1.93
N PRO A 40 23.14 29.98 1.89
CA PRO A 40 22.17 29.47 2.85
C PRO A 40 22.71 29.59 4.29
N ASP A 41 21.87 30.03 5.22
CA ASP A 41 22.20 30.03 6.64
C ASP A 41 22.39 28.57 7.11
N GLU A 42 23.64 28.22 7.44
CA GLU A 42 24.00 26.87 7.87
C GLU A 42 23.23 26.42 9.11
N SER A 43 22.87 27.34 10.01
CA SER A 43 22.11 27.01 11.22
C SER A 43 20.68 26.63 10.85
N ALA A 44 20.04 27.41 9.99
CA ALA A 44 18.71 27.10 9.47
C ALA A 44 18.71 25.79 8.68
N ALA A 45 19.73 25.55 7.84
CA ALA A 45 19.86 24.29 7.10
C ALA A 45 19.95 23.07 8.02
N LYS A 46 20.77 23.13 9.09
CA LYS A 46 20.87 22.07 10.10
C LYS A 46 19.55 21.84 10.83
N ALA A 47 18.83 22.91 11.18
CA ALA A 47 17.52 22.79 11.83
C ALA A 47 16.48 22.09 10.94
N VAL A 48 16.46 22.40 9.63
CA VAL A 48 15.57 21.73 8.66
C VAL A 48 15.88 20.24 8.56
N VAL A 49 17.16 19.86 8.45
CA VAL A 49 17.57 18.44 8.37
C VAL A 49 17.20 17.69 9.66
N SER A 50 17.44 18.29 10.83
CA SER A 50 17.05 17.69 12.11
C SER A 50 15.54 17.47 12.19
N HIS A 51 14.76 18.49 11.84
CA HIS A 51 13.31 18.38 11.88
C HIS A 51 12.76 17.35 10.89
N TYR A 52 13.36 17.25 9.69
CA TYR A 52 13.03 16.21 8.73
C TYR A 52 13.26 14.80 9.30
N ALA A 53 14.39 14.59 9.99
CA ALA A 53 14.67 13.33 10.65
C ALA A 53 13.68 13.02 11.78
N ASP A 54 13.30 14.03 12.58
CA ASP A 54 12.29 13.87 13.63
C ASP A 54 10.92 13.47 13.06
N LEU A 55 10.52 14.07 11.94
CA LEU A 55 9.28 13.72 11.23
C LEU A 55 9.34 12.30 10.65
N ALA A 56 10.44 11.93 9.99
CA ALA A 56 10.63 10.59 9.46
C ALA A 56 10.53 9.55 10.58
N LEU A 57 11.21 9.78 11.71
CA LEU A 57 11.16 8.89 12.88
C LEU A 57 9.73 8.74 13.42
N ALA A 58 9.00 9.86 13.58
CA ALA A 58 7.62 9.82 14.06
C ALA A 58 6.73 8.99 13.13
N VAL A 59 6.80 9.24 11.83
CA VAL A 59 5.97 8.56 10.82
C VAL A 59 6.31 7.07 10.73
N PHE A 60 7.59 6.69 10.71
CA PHE A 60 7.98 5.27 10.73
C PHE A 60 7.60 4.58 12.05
N SER A 61 7.63 5.30 13.18
CA SER A 61 7.18 4.75 14.47
C SER A 61 5.69 4.47 14.48
N ASP A 62 4.87 5.37 13.92
CA ASP A 62 3.43 5.16 13.78
C ASP A 62 3.12 4.01 12.81
N ALA A 63 3.85 3.92 11.70
CA ALA A 63 3.72 2.82 10.74
C ALA A 63 4.05 1.46 11.39
N HIS A 64 5.15 1.39 12.15
CA HIS A 64 5.52 0.17 12.87
C HIS A 64 4.51 -0.20 13.96
N ALA A 65 4.07 0.76 14.78
CA ALA A 65 3.12 0.51 15.86
C ALA A 65 1.81 -0.07 15.32
N THR A 66 1.27 0.52 14.25
CA THR A 66 0.04 0.04 13.63
C THR A 66 0.20 -1.28 12.87
N ALA A 67 1.41 -1.57 12.32
CA ALA A 67 1.71 -2.89 11.76
C ALA A 67 1.71 -3.99 12.84
N VAL A 68 2.22 -3.70 14.05
CA VAL A 68 2.15 -4.63 15.19
C VAL A 68 0.69 -4.87 15.62
N GLU A 69 -0.14 -3.84 15.63
CA GLU A 69 -1.58 -3.98 15.90
C GLU A 69 -2.29 -4.83 14.84
N LEU A 70 -1.94 -4.66 13.56
CA LEU A 70 -2.41 -5.53 12.47
C LEU A 70 -2.01 -6.98 12.71
N GLN A 71 -0.75 -7.25 13.04
CA GLN A 71 -0.29 -8.61 13.35
C GLN A 71 -1.13 -9.24 14.47
N GLN A 72 -1.36 -8.52 15.58
CA GLN A 72 -2.17 -9.00 16.68
C GLN A 72 -3.63 -9.28 16.27
N ALA A 73 -4.21 -8.44 15.42
CA ALA A 73 -5.57 -8.65 14.93
C ALA A 73 -5.68 -9.87 14.00
N VAL A 74 -4.66 -10.10 13.17
CA VAL A 74 -4.53 -11.31 12.34
C VAL A 74 -4.37 -12.55 13.22
N ASP A 75 -3.51 -12.51 14.23
CA ASP A 75 -3.33 -13.62 15.17
C ASP A 75 -4.64 -13.96 15.90
N ALA A 76 -5.41 -12.95 16.30
CA ALA A 76 -6.73 -13.14 16.91
C ALA A 76 -7.74 -13.77 15.93
N LEU A 77 -7.72 -13.35 14.65
CA LEU A 77 -8.52 -13.96 13.60
C LEU A 77 -8.15 -15.44 13.40
N LEU A 78 -6.86 -15.76 13.36
CA LEU A 78 -6.38 -17.14 13.22
C LEU A 78 -6.75 -18.02 14.41
N ALA A 79 -6.62 -17.49 15.63
CA ALA A 79 -6.93 -18.22 16.86
C ALA A 79 -8.44 -18.44 17.05
N THR A 80 -9.28 -17.49 16.63
CA THR A 80 -10.74 -17.59 16.75
C THR A 80 -11.43 -17.00 15.52
N PRO A 81 -11.55 -17.78 14.42
CA PRO A 81 -12.18 -17.31 13.20
C PRO A 81 -13.65 -17.00 13.40
N SER A 82 -14.05 -15.75 13.15
CA SER A 82 -15.42 -15.27 13.25
C SER A 82 -15.60 -13.99 12.42
N GLU A 83 -16.84 -13.59 12.14
CA GLU A 83 -17.11 -12.30 11.49
C GLU A 83 -16.53 -11.12 12.28
N GLN A 84 -16.59 -11.18 13.61
CA GLN A 84 -16.07 -10.13 14.48
C GLN A 84 -14.54 -10.01 14.38
N THR A 85 -13.82 -11.13 14.43
CA THR A 85 -12.35 -11.13 14.33
C THR A 85 -11.87 -10.82 12.91
N LEU A 86 -12.62 -11.22 11.88
CA LEU A 86 -12.36 -10.83 10.49
C LEU A 86 -12.50 -9.32 10.31
N GLN A 87 -13.59 -8.75 10.82
CA GLN A 87 -13.80 -7.31 10.78
C GLN A 87 -12.73 -6.55 11.57
N ALA A 88 -12.28 -7.08 12.70
CA ALA A 88 -11.18 -6.48 13.46
C ALA A 88 -9.87 -6.47 12.66
N ALA A 89 -9.50 -7.57 12.02
CA ALA A 89 -8.30 -7.63 11.16
C ALA A 89 -8.39 -6.66 9.98
N LYS A 90 -9.57 -6.54 9.34
CA LYS A 90 -9.82 -5.56 8.27
C LYS A 90 -9.63 -4.12 8.74
N GLN A 91 -10.16 -3.78 9.91
CA GLN A 91 -9.99 -2.43 10.46
C GLN A 91 -8.54 -2.14 10.84
N ALA A 92 -7.83 -3.11 11.42
CA ALA A 92 -6.42 -2.97 11.74
C ALA A 92 -5.57 -2.80 10.47
N TRP A 93 -5.91 -3.49 9.38
CA TRP A 93 -5.22 -3.32 8.09
C TRP A 93 -5.40 -1.90 7.55
N LEU A 94 -6.64 -1.39 7.56
CA LEU A 94 -6.93 -0.01 7.15
C LEU A 94 -6.18 1.01 8.02
N ALA A 95 -6.13 0.79 9.34
CA ALA A 95 -5.39 1.64 10.27
C ALA A 95 -3.88 1.62 9.98
N ALA A 96 -3.31 0.44 9.71
CA ALA A 96 -1.88 0.28 9.40
C ALA A 96 -1.47 0.89 8.06
N ARG A 97 -2.37 0.93 7.08
CA ARG A 97 -2.10 1.56 5.78
C ARG A 97 -1.88 3.06 5.87
N VAL A 98 -2.60 3.76 6.76
CA VAL A 98 -2.56 5.23 6.82
C VAL A 98 -1.16 5.79 7.12
N PRO A 99 -0.49 5.42 8.23
CA PRO A 99 0.84 5.90 8.52
C PRO A 99 1.90 5.31 7.59
N TYR A 100 1.71 4.07 7.10
CA TYR A 100 2.63 3.51 6.10
C TYR A 100 2.68 4.35 4.82
N MET A 101 1.53 4.71 4.24
CA MET A 101 1.51 5.56 3.03
C MET A 101 2.14 6.94 3.27
N GLN A 102 2.06 7.47 4.49
CA GLN A 102 2.76 8.70 4.85
C GLN A 102 4.28 8.51 4.92
N SER A 103 4.75 7.32 5.26
CA SER A 103 6.17 6.99 5.35
C SER A 103 6.87 6.97 3.98
N GLU A 104 6.12 6.73 2.90
CA GLU A 104 6.68 6.59 1.55
C GLU A 104 7.42 7.86 1.07
N VAL A 105 7.05 9.05 1.55
CA VAL A 105 7.77 10.30 1.20
C VAL A 105 9.22 10.29 1.70
N PHE A 106 9.52 9.50 2.73
CA PHE A 106 10.85 9.37 3.33
C PHE A 106 11.69 8.22 2.75
N ARG A 107 11.14 7.48 1.77
CA ARG A 107 11.85 6.38 1.11
C ARG A 107 12.99 6.86 0.21
N PHE A 108 12.80 7.96 -0.51
CA PHE A 108 13.72 8.35 -1.59
C PHE A 108 15.14 8.60 -1.09
N GLY A 109 16.09 7.84 -1.63
CA GLY A 109 17.51 7.94 -1.27
C GLY A 109 17.87 7.24 0.05
N ASN A 110 16.96 6.43 0.60
CA ASN A 110 17.19 5.63 1.78
C ASN A 110 17.33 4.16 1.41
N ALA A 111 18.57 3.73 1.15
CA ALA A 111 18.88 2.36 0.76
C ALA A 111 18.35 1.31 1.76
N VAL A 112 18.32 1.65 3.05
CA VAL A 112 17.76 0.74 4.08
C VAL A 112 16.29 0.48 3.83
N VAL A 113 15.51 1.49 3.45
CA VAL A 113 14.09 1.34 3.12
C VAL A 113 13.92 0.57 1.82
N ASP A 114 14.74 0.89 0.80
CA ASP A 114 14.68 0.23 -0.50
C ASP A 114 14.95 -1.28 -0.41
N ASP A 115 15.83 -1.72 0.51
CA ASP A 115 16.18 -3.13 0.69
C ASP A 115 15.00 -4.00 1.15
N TRP A 116 14.05 -3.45 1.92
CA TRP A 116 12.90 -4.21 2.45
C TRP A 116 11.54 -3.83 1.85
N GLU A 117 11.43 -2.69 1.15
CA GLU A 117 10.12 -2.17 0.71
C GLU A 117 9.40 -3.09 -0.27
N GLY A 118 10.13 -3.75 -1.18
CA GLY A 118 9.54 -4.71 -2.11
C GLY A 118 8.88 -5.90 -1.40
N GLN A 119 9.32 -6.24 -0.19
CA GLN A 119 8.69 -7.29 0.63
C GLN A 119 7.44 -6.79 1.36
N LEU A 120 7.26 -5.48 1.49
CA LEU A 120 6.20 -4.88 2.30
C LEU A 120 5.03 -4.33 1.47
N ASN A 121 5.29 -3.76 0.28
CA ASN A 121 4.30 -2.98 -0.46
C ASN A 121 4.41 -3.14 -1.98
N ALA A 122 4.94 -4.27 -2.46
CA ALA A 122 4.99 -4.57 -3.88
C ALA A 122 3.60 -4.58 -4.53
N TRP A 123 3.54 -4.02 -5.74
CA TRP A 123 2.36 -3.93 -6.60
C TRP A 123 2.82 -3.85 -8.07
N PRO A 124 2.13 -4.46 -9.05
CA PRO A 124 0.83 -5.17 -8.97
C PRO A 124 0.91 -6.54 -8.29
N LEU A 125 -0.24 -7.16 -7.99
CA LEU A 125 -0.34 -8.50 -7.40
C LEU A 125 -1.23 -9.38 -8.29
N ASP A 126 -0.70 -10.51 -8.74
CA ASP A 126 -1.45 -11.60 -9.38
C ASP A 126 -1.99 -12.54 -8.28
N GLU A 127 -3.25 -12.33 -7.91
CA GLU A 127 -3.97 -12.96 -6.79
C GLU A 127 -3.98 -14.49 -6.88
N GLY A 128 -3.99 -15.02 -8.11
CA GLY A 128 -3.96 -16.45 -8.37
C GLY A 128 -2.64 -17.14 -8.00
N LEU A 129 -1.58 -16.39 -7.68
CA LEU A 129 -0.39 -16.93 -7.00
C LEU A 129 -0.76 -17.46 -5.61
N ILE A 130 -1.54 -16.69 -4.85
CA ILE A 130 -1.82 -16.94 -3.43
C ILE A 130 -2.96 -17.95 -3.26
N ASP A 131 -4.14 -17.65 -3.79
CA ASP A 131 -5.36 -18.47 -3.64
C ASP A 131 -6.15 -18.55 -4.95
N TYR A 132 -7.32 -19.19 -4.93
CA TYR A 132 -8.18 -19.32 -6.10
C TYR A 132 -8.74 -17.97 -6.56
N VAL A 133 -8.95 -17.87 -7.87
CA VAL A 133 -9.53 -16.72 -8.56
C VAL A 133 -10.66 -17.19 -9.47
N GLU A 134 -11.64 -16.32 -9.74
CA GLU A 134 -12.80 -16.62 -10.58
C GLU A 134 -12.43 -16.69 -12.07
N GLY A 135 -12.93 -17.72 -12.75
CA GLY A 135 -13.16 -17.77 -14.20
C GLY A 135 -12.02 -17.27 -15.10
N ASP A 136 -12.33 -16.26 -15.91
CA ASP A 136 -11.47 -15.61 -16.89
C ASP A 136 -10.55 -14.55 -16.25
N TYR A 137 -9.95 -14.90 -15.11
CA TYR A 137 -9.00 -14.06 -14.39
C TYR A 137 -7.91 -13.50 -15.32
N GLN A 138 -7.75 -12.18 -15.27
CA GLN A 138 -6.72 -11.47 -16.01
C GLN A 138 -5.51 -11.27 -15.09
N HIS A 139 -4.34 -11.66 -15.58
CA HIS A 139 -3.09 -11.59 -14.83
C HIS A 139 -1.96 -11.05 -15.69
N ALA A 140 -0.80 -10.78 -15.09
CA ALA A 140 0.35 -10.28 -15.83
C ALA A 140 0.74 -11.22 -16.98
N LEU A 141 0.94 -10.63 -18.16
CA LEU A 141 1.27 -11.38 -19.37
C LEU A 141 2.61 -12.08 -19.20
N GLY A 142 2.62 -13.40 -19.43
CA GLY A 142 3.84 -14.19 -19.34
C GLY A 142 4.24 -14.58 -17.92
N ASN A 143 3.41 -14.31 -16.90
CA ASN A 143 3.65 -14.76 -15.55
C ASN A 143 3.25 -16.24 -15.36
N PRO A 144 4.20 -17.18 -15.18
CA PRO A 144 3.88 -18.59 -14.95
C PRO A 144 3.31 -18.87 -13.55
N GLY A 145 3.51 -17.97 -12.58
CA GLY A 145 3.03 -18.10 -11.20
C GLY A 145 1.60 -17.61 -11.00
N ALA A 146 1.00 -16.94 -11.98
CA ALA A 146 -0.26 -16.22 -11.83
C ALA A 146 -1.49 -17.07 -11.46
N THR A 147 -1.42 -18.39 -11.61
CA THR A 147 -2.49 -19.33 -11.24
C THR A 147 -1.98 -20.47 -10.35
N ALA A 148 -0.86 -20.26 -9.66
CA ALA A 148 -0.17 -21.28 -8.89
C ALA A 148 -0.97 -21.77 -7.67
N ASN A 149 -1.71 -20.88 -7.00
CA ASN A 149 -2.47 -21.15 -5.77
C ASN A 149 -1.65 -21.95 -4.75
N ILE A 150 -0.71 -21.28 -4.09
CA ILE A 150 0.16 -21.89 -3.07
C ILE A 150 -0.60 -22.43 -1.86
N ILE A 151 -1.82 -21.95 -1.59
CA ILE A 151 -2.65 -22.44 -0.48
C ILE A 151 -3.24 -23.82 -0.78
N ALA A 152 -3.62 -24.08 -2.02
CA ALA A 152 -4.28 -25.34 -2.42
C ALA A 152 -3.30 -26.42 -2.91
N ASN A 153 -2.02 -26.08 -3.11
CA ASN A 153 -1.01 -26.98 -3.66
C ASN A 153 0.13 -27.25 -2.66
N THR A 154 0.92 -28.28 -2.95
CA THR A 154 2.11 -28.65 -2.16
C THR A 154 3.40 -28.59 -2.96
N GLU A 155 3.31 -28.46 -4.27
CA GLU A 155 4.44 -28.27 -5.19
C GLU A 155 3.99 -27.33 -6.31
N LEU A 156 4.86 -26.41 -6.71
CA LEU A 156 4.68 -25.59 -7.92
C LEU A 156 5.69 -26.02 -8.98
N GLN A 157 5.23 -26.04 -10.25
CA GLN A 157 6.10 -26.21 -11.40
C GLN A 157 6.28 -24.87 -12.11
N ILE A 158 7.50 -24.33 -12.10
CA ILE A 158 7.84 -23.04 -12.73
C ILE A 158 8.95 -23.30 -13.75
N GLY A 159 8.60 -23.35 -15.03
CA GLY A 159 9.54 -23.79 -16.05
C GLY A 159 10.03 -25.21 -15.78
N GLU A 160 11.34 -25.39 -15.60
CA GLU A 160 11.95 -26.68 -15.24
C GLU A 160 12.03 -26.90 -13.72
N ASP A 161 11.85 -25.84 -12.93
CA ASP A 161 12.01 -25.87 -11.47
C ASP A 161 10.76 -26.39 -10.76
N LYS A 162 10.99 -27.13 -9.68
CA LYS A 162 9.98 -27.60 -8.74
C LYS A 162 10.19 -26.92 -7.40
N ILE A 163 9.16 -26.24 -6.92
CA ILE A 163 9.18 -25.51 -5.65
C ILE A 163 8.25 -26.22 -4.68
N ASP A 164 8.78 -26.69 -3.54
CA ASP A 164 7.98 -27.26 -2.46
C ASP A 164 7.26 -26.12 -1.72
N VAL A 165 5.93 -26.17 -1.72
CA VAL A 165 5.07 -25.21 -1.00
C VAL A 165 4.20 -25.92 0.05
N SER A 166 4.54 -27.17 0.39
CA SER A 166 3.81 -27.95 1.39
C SER A 166 3.88 -27.35 2.79
N GLN A 167 4.87 -26.50 3.06
CA GLN A 167 5.01 -25.72 4.29
C GLN A 167 5.22 -24.24 3.93
N ILE A 168 4.23 -23.41 4.23
CA ILE A 168 4.29 -21.97 3.98
C ILE A 168 5.02 -21.28 5.14
N SER A 169 6.28 -20.93 4.93
CA SER A 169 7.11 -20.15 5.86
C SER A 169 7.32 -18.71 5.37
N GLY A 170 7.80 -17.82 6.25
CA GLY A 170 8.11 -16.44 5.88
C GLY A 170 9.21 -16.36 4.81
N GLU A 171 10.22 -17.22 4.92
CA GLU A 171 11.30 -17.33 3.95
C GLU A 171 10.80 -17.82 2.59
N LEU A 172 9.89 -18.81 2.58
CA LEU A 172 9.29 -19.27 1.33
C LEU A 172 8.48 -18.15 0.69
N LEU A 173 7.59 -17.48 1.43
CA LEU A 173 6.78 -16.38 0.89
C LEU A 173 7.66 -15.25 0.35
N ALA A 174 8.70 -14.86 1.08
CA ALA A 174 9.64 -13.84 0.63
C ALA A 174 10.37 -14.26 -0.67
N SER A 175 10.69 -15.55 -0.82
CA SER A 175 11.29 -16.11 -2.04
C SER A 175 10.35 -16.21 -3.24
N LEU A 176 9.04 -16.18 -3.00
CA LEU A 176 8.01 -16.22 -4.06
C LEU A 176 7.72 -14.81 -4.61
N ASN A 177 8.15 -13.75 -3.93
CA ASN A 177 8.10 -12.42 -4.52
C ASN A 177 8.96 -12.36 -5.78
N GLU A 178 8.42 -11.74 -6.83
CA GLU A 178 9.04 -11.63 -8.15
C GLU A 178 9.40 -12.98 -8.79
N LEU A 179 8.73 -14.07 -8.38
CA LEU A 179 8.95 -15.41 -8.89
C LEU A 179 8.97 -15.41 -10.43
N ALA A 180 9.96 -16.08 -11.02
CA ALA A 180 10.19 -16.13 -12.47
C ALA A 180 10.31 -14.75 -13.17
N GLY A 181 10.67 -13.71 -12.43
CA GLY A 181 10.88 -12.35 -12.94
C GLY A 181 9.60 -11.56 -13.18
N SER A 182 8.45 -12.03 -12.68
CA SER A 182 7.20 -11.27 -12.74
C SER A 182 7.02 -10.45 -11.46
N GLU A 183 7.12 -9.12 -11.56
CA GLU A 183 6.83 -8.19 -10.45
C GLU A 183 5.41 -8.37 -9.86
N ALA A 184 4.50 -8.98 -10.63
CA ALA A 184 3.14 -9.28 -10.18
C ALA A 184 3.07 -10.46 -9.19
N ASN A 185 4.13 -11.28 -9.08
CA ASN A 185 4.18 -12.31 -8.05
C ASN A 185 4.49 -11.67 -6.70
N VAL A 186 3.45 -11.40 -5.92
CA VAL A 186 3.55 -10.80 -4.59
C VAL A 186 2.89 -11.74 -3.59
N ALA A 187 3.70 -12.31 -2.69
CA ALA A 187 3.30 -13.30 -1.69
C ALA A 187 3.42 -12.77 -0.24
N THR A 188 3.98 -11.57 -0.06
CA THR A 188 4.13 -10.91 1.25
C THR A 188 3.55 -9.48 1.23
N GLY A 189 3.54 -8.83 2.39
CA GLY A 189 3.23 -7.41 2.48
C GLY A 189 1.74 -7.06 2.47
N TYR A 190 1.45 -5.76 2.41
CA TYR A 190 0.11 -5.21 2.59
C TYR A 190 -0.91 -5.77 1.60
N HIS A 191 -0.54 -5.90 0.33
CA HIS A 191 -1.46 -6.35 -0.72
C HIS A 191 -1.75 -7.85 -0.65
N ALA A 192 -0.80 -8.68 -0.21
CA ALA A 192 -1.07 -10.09 0.07
C ALA A 192 -2.05 -10.25 1.24
N ILE A 193 -1.87 -9.49 2.33
CA ILE A 193 -2.81 -9.48 3.46
C ILE A 193 -4.19 -8.96 3.02
N GLU A 194 -4.23 -7.92 2.19
CA GLU A 194 -5.47 -7.35 1.64
C GLU A 194 -6.26 -8.42 0.88
N PHE A 195 -5.62 -9.10 -0.06
CA PHE A 195 -6.24 -10.19 -0.81
C PHE A 195 -6.76 -11.30 0.13
N LEU A 196 -6.00 -11.70 1.15
CA LEU A 196 -6.45 -12.73 2.10
C LEU A 196 -7.64 -12.31 2.96
N LEU A 197 -7.79 -11.01 3.25
CA LEU A 197 -8.89 -10.49 4.07
C LEU A 197 -10.16 -10.24 3.25
N TRP A 198 -10.03 -9.80 2.00
CA TRP A 198 -11.17 -9.40 1.15
C TRP A 198 -11.49 -10.37 0.01
N GLY A 199 -10.56 -11.26 -0.34
CA GLY A 199 -10.62 -12.10 -1.54
C GLY A 199 -10.26 -11.32 -2.80
N GLN A 200 -10.45 -11.97 -3.95
CA GLN A 200 -10.19 -11.42 -5.27
C GLN A 200 -10.90 -10.09 -5.51
N ASP A 201 -10.21 -9.13 -6.12
CA ASP A 201 -10.86 -7.91 -6.61
C ASP A 201 -11.68 -8.18 -7.88
N LEU A 202 -13.00 -8.32 -7.67
CA LEU A 202 -13.98 -8.52 -8.75
C LEU A 202 -14.54 -7.21 -9.31
N ASN A 203 -14.06 -6.05 -8.86
CA ASN A 203 -14.69 -4.77 -9.16
C ASN A 203 -14.02 -4.03 -10.33
N GLY A 204 -12.87 -4.52 -10.82
CA GLY A 204 -12.10 -3.84 -11.87
C GLY A 204 -11.81 -2.39 -11.49
N THR A 205 -12.03 -1.43 -12.40
CA THR A 205 -11.88 0.00 -12.08
C THR A 205 -13.10 0.63 -11.39
N ASN A 206 -14.16 -0.14 -11.13
CA ASN A 206 -15.38 0.39 -10.54
C ASN A 206 -15.26 0.40 -9.02
N ARG A 207 -15.43 1.58 -8.40
CA ARG A 207 -15.52 1.69 -6.93
C ARG A 207 -16.86 1.14 -6.46
N VAL A 208 -16.85 -0.02 -5.81
CA VAL A 208 -17.98 -0.50 -5.00
C VAL A 208 -17.44 -0.95 -3.64
N PRO A 209 -18.22 -0.80 -2.54
CA PRO A 209 -17.78 -1.22 -1.23
C PRO A 209 -17.52 -2.72 -1.23
N ALA A 210 -16.35 -3.14 -0.75
CA ALA A 210 -16.01 -4.56 -0.68
C ALA A 210 -17.06 -5.32 0.15
N SER A 211 -17.71 -6.30 -0.47
CA SER A 211 -18.63 -7.20 0.23
C SER A 211 -17.83 -8.25 0.97
N VAL A 212 -18.17 -8.50 2.24
CA VAL A 212 -17.49 -9.51 3.06
C VAL A 212 -17.83 -10.89 2.53
N ARG A 213 -16.86 -11.58 1.90
CA ARG A 213 -16.91 -13.02 1.70
C ARG A 213 -16.03 -13.68 2.77
N ILE A 214 -16.62 -14.56 3.58
CA ILE A 214 -15.86 -15.52 4.40
C ILE A 214 -15.60 -16.74 3.50
N PRO A 215 -14.35 -17.15 3.26
CA PRO A 215 -14.08 -18.41 2.56
C PRO A 215 -14.59 -19.56 3.44
N THR A 216 -15.67 -20.22 3.01
CA THR A 216 -16.33 -21.28 3.79
C THR A 216 -15.87 -22.69 3.41
N THR A 217 -14.89 -22.84 2.51
CA THR A 217 -14.56 -24.16 1.92
C THR A 217 -13.07 -24.42 1.67
N SER A 218 -12.19 -24.00 2.58
CA SER A 218 -10.87 -24.63 2.67
C SER A 218 -10.59 -25.11 4.09
N LYS A 219 -10.51 -26.43 4.26
CA LYS A 219 -9.91 -27.08 5.43
C LYS A 219 -8.38 -27.09 5.34
N ALA A 220 -7.76 -26.24 4.52
CA ALA A 220 -6.34 -25.93 4.62
C ALA A 220 -6.19 -24.86 5.71
N THR A 221 -5.39 -25.18 6.72
CA THR A 221 -5.08 -24.32 7.85
C THR A 221 -4.61 -22.95 7.34
N ILE A 222 -5.40 -21.89 7.53
CA ILE A 222 -5.04 -20.48 7.23
C ILE A 222 -3.87 -20.01 8.15
N ALA A 223 -3.59 -20.77 9.22
CA ALA A 223 -2.69 -20.38 10.30
C ALA A 223 -1.17 -20.28 9.98
N PRO A 224 -0.55 -21.04 9.07
CA PRO A 224 0.88 -20.86 8.79
C PRO A 224 1.16 -19.68 7.86
N ALA A 225 0.27 -19.38 6.90
CA ALA A 225 0.51 -18.33 5.91
C ALA A 225 0.39 -16.91 6.51
N ALA A 226 -0.61 -16.65 7.36
CA ALA A 226 -0.81 -15.29 7.89
C ALA A 226 0.21 -14.89 8.97
N THR A 227 0.75 -15.84 9.75
CA THR A 227 1.82 -15.58 10.72
C THR A 227 3.17 -15.31 10.02
N ALA A 228 3.39 -15.89 8.84
CA ALA A 228 4.60 -15.70 8.05
C ALA A 228 4.65 -14.34 7.32
N ILE A 229 3.51 -13.79 6.90
CA ILE A 229 3.43 -12.52 6.12
C ILE A 229 3.72 -11.28 7.01
N ALA A 230 3.58 -11.39 8.32
CA ALA A 230 3.70 -10.26 9.25
C ALA A 230 5.09 -10.08 9.89
N VAL A 231 6.09 -10.90 9.53
CA VAL A 231 7.44 -10.82 10.10
C VAL A 231 8.39 -10.24 9.04
N ALA A 232 8.62 -8.94 9.08
CA ALA A 232 9.79 -8.37 8.42
C ALA A 232 11.06 -8.99 9.04
N PRO A 233 12.08 -9.36 8.25
CA PRO A 233 13.36 -9.74 8.83
C PRO A 233 13.93 -8.53 9.58
N THR A 234 14.31 -8.77 10.84
CA THR A 234 15.10 -7.83 11.64
C THR A 234 16.47 -7.59 11.02
#